data_AF-A0A381TGW2-F1
#
_entry.id   AF-A0A381TGW2-F1
#
_cell.length_a   1.000
_cell.length_b   1.000
_cell.length_c   1.000
_cell.angle_alpha   90.00
_cell.angle_beta   90.00
_cell.angle_gamma   90.00
#
_symmetry.space_group_name_H-M   'P 1'
#
loop_
_entity.id
_entity.type
_entity.pdbx_description
1 polymer ?
#
loop_
_entity_poly.entity_id
_entity_poly.type
_entity_poly.pdbx_seq_one_letter_code
_entity_poly.pdbx_strand_id
1 'polypeptide(L)' 'MEYRTDEQVEARARQIVPLSNGDIDQLKELIDGVRTAADLMESLIQPFDGEIDVSTMSRTVE' A
#
# COMPACT_ATOMS: atom_id res chain seq x y z
N MET A 1 -2.36 1.90 6.56
CA MET A 1 -2.32 0.60 7.26
C MET A 1 -2.28 0.78 8.78
N GLU A 2 -2.84 -0.18 9.52
CA GLU A 2 -3.04 -0.15 10.99
C GLU A 2 -1.78 -0.45 11.82
N TYR A 3 -0.75 -1.07 11.21
CA TYR A 3 0.55 -1.33 11.82
C TYR A 3 1.60 -0.51 11.08
N ARG A 4 2.24 0.43 11.76
CA ARG A 4 3.22 1.36 11.15
C ARG A 4 4.66 1.13 11.61
N THR A 5 4.86 0.47 12.75
CA THR A 5 6.20 0.18 13.27
C THR A 5 6.45 -1.32 13.42
N ASP A 6 7.72 -1.70 13.41
CA ASP A 6 8.16 -3.09 13.58
C ASP A 6 7.75 -3.67 14.94
N GLU A 7 7.72 -2.86 16.00
CA GLU A 7 7.25 -3.33 17.31
C GLU A 7 5.77 -3.66 17.30
N GLN A 8 4.96 -2.90 16.56
CA GLN A 8 3.52 -3.18 16.42
C GLN A 8 3.28 -4.46 15.62
N VAL A 9 4.04 -4.65 14.54
CA VAL A 9 3.99 -5.88 13.73
C VAL A 9 4.37 -7.08 14.58
N GLU A 10 5.49 -7.00 15.29
CA GLU A 10 5.98 -8.09 16.14
C GLU A 10 5.03 -8.41 17.29
N ALA A 11 4.56 -7.41 18.02
CA ALA A 11 3.62 -7.60 19.12
C ALA A 11 2.33 -8.27 18.64
N ARG A 12 1.82 -7.86 17.47
CA ARG A 12 0.61 -8.45 16.88
C ARG A 12 0.85 -9.87 16.38
N ALA A 13 1.97 -10.10 15.70
CA ALA A 13 2.30 -11.43 15.15
C ALA A 13 2.42 -12.48 16.27
N ARG A 14 3.08 -12.11 17.39
CA ARG A 14 3.20 -12.96 18.59
C ARG A 14 1.86 -13.23 19.29
N GLN A 15 0.86 -12.36 19.16
CA GLN A 15 -0.49 -12.60 19.69
C GLN A 15 -1.27 -13.63 18.86
N ILE A 16 -0.96 -13.78 17.58
CA ILE A 16 -1.68 -14.66 16.65
C ILE A 16 -1.08 -16.07 16.71
N VAL A 17 0.25 -16.17 16.65
CA VAL A 17 0.94 -17.45 16.62
C VAL A 17 2.34 -17.31 17.23
N PRO A 18 2.85 -18.33 17.94
CA PRO A 18 4.23 -18.33 18.42
C PRO A 18 5.19 -18.47 17.24
N LEU A 19 5.69 -17.33 16.76
CA LEU A 19 6.71 -17.23 15.72
C LEU A 19 8.12 -17.24 16.32
N SER A 20 9.06 -17.81 15.59
CA SER A 20 10.48 -17.62 15.88
C SER A 20 10.90 -16.19 15.52
N ASN A 21 12.00 -15.71 16.09
CA ASN A 21 12.51 -14.38 15.74
C ASN A 21 12.88 -14.28 14.24
N GLY A 22 13.35 -15.38 13.63
CA GLY A 22 13.65 -15.39 12.20
C GLY A 22 12.39 -15.24 11.32
N ASP A 23 11.27 -15.84 11.72
CA ASP A 23 10.01 -15.69 11.00
C ASP A 23 9.43 -14.27 11.16
N ILE A 24 9.63 -13.64 12.32
CA ILE A 24 9.26 -12.24 12.58
C ILE A 24 10.04 -11.31 11.65
N ASP A 25 11.34 -11.56 11.46
CA ASP A 25 12.18 -10.73 10.59
C ASP A 25 11.77 -10.85 9.11
N GLN A 26 11.49 -12.07 8.64
CA GLN A 26 10.95 -12.29 7.28
C GLN A 26 9.58 -11.63 7.09
N LEU A 27 8.72 -11.66 8.12
CA LEU A 27 7.42 -11.00 8.08
C LEU A 27 7.54 -9.48 7.97
N LYS A 28 8.48 -8.86 8.69
CA LYS A 28 8.75 -7.42 8.61
C LYS A 28 9.18 -7.02 7.19
N GLU A 29 10.11 -7.78 6.60
CA GLU A 29 10.57 -7.55 5.22
C GLU A 29 9.41 -7.63 4.21
N LEU A 30 8.54 -8.64 4.33
CA LEU A 30 7.37 -8.78 3.48
C LEU A 30 6.41 -7.58 3.60
N ILE A 31 6.12 -7.15 4.83
CA ILE A 31 5.22 -6.02 5.07
C ILE A 31 5.78 -4.72 4.48
N ASP A 32 7.07 -4.48 4.61
CA ASP A 32 7.72 -3.31 4.03
C ASP A 32 7.70 -3.33 2.50
N GLY A 33 7.89 -4.50 1.89
CA GLY A 33 7.70 -4.68 0.45
C GLY A 33 6.29 -4.32 0.00
N VAL A 34 5.27 -4.79 0.72
CA VAL A 34 3.85 -4.50 0.43
C VAL A 34 3.55 -3.01 0.61
N ARG A 35 4.09 -2.36 1.65
CA ARG A 35 3.93 -0.91 1.86
C ARG A 35 4.54 -0.12 0.70
N THR A 36 5.77 -0.44 0.32
CA THR A 36 6.47 0.21 -0.79
C THR A 36 5.69 0.08 -2.09
N ALA A 37 5.16 -1.11 -2.37
CA ALA A 37 4.33 -1.34 -3.55
C ALA A 37 3.01 -0.55 -3.49
N ALA A 38 2.37 -0.47 -2.32
CA ALA A 38 1.15 0.31 -2.12
C ALA A 38 1.39 1.81 -2.32
N ASP A 39 2.46 2.36 -1.74
CA ASP A 39 2.85 3.76 -1.90
C ASP A 39 3.18 4.08 -3.37
N LEU A 40 3.87 3.17 -4.06
CA LEU A 40 4.11 3.30 -5.50
C LEU A 40 2.81 3.29 -6.30
N MET A 41 1.88 2.37 -6.01
CA MET A 41 0.58 2.33 -6.67
C MET A 41 -0.21 3.62 -6.42
N GLU A 42 -0.21 4.13 -5.20
CA GLU A 42 -0.85 5.40 -4.84
C GLU A 42 -0.22 6.58 -5.61
N SER A 43 1.11 6.58 -5.79
CA SER A 43 1.80 7.61 -6.57
C SER A 43 1.53 7.55 -8.08
N LEU A 44 1.24 6.36 -8.61
CA LEU A 44 0.97 6.13 -10.03
C LEU A 44 -0.50 6.34 -10.38
N ILE A 45 -1.41 6.14 -9.43
CA ILE A 45 -2.82 6.47 -9.59
C ILE A 45 -2.93 7.99 -9.53
N GLN A 46 -3.13 8.63 -10.69
CA GLN A 46 -3.52 10.04 -10.70
C GLN A 46 -4.78 10.19 -9.85
N PRO A 47 -4.81 11.12 -8.87
CA PRO A 47 -6.06 11.45 -8.21
C PRO A 47 -7.02 11.99 -9.28
N PHE A 48 -8.15 11.32 -9.48
CA PHE A 48 -9.26 11.80 -10.32
C PHE A 48 -10.02 12.98 -9.65
N ASP A 49 -9.30 13.86 -8.95
CA ASP A 49 -9.86 15.04 -8.27
C ASP A 49 -9.96 16.26 -9.20
N GLY A 50 -9.47 16.15 -10.44
CA GLY A 50 -9.84 17.09 -11.49
C GLY A 50 -11.06 16.55 -12.22
N GLU A 51 -12.16 17.31 -12.24
CA GLU A 51 -13.25 17.12 -13.19
C GLU A 51 -12.65 16.72 -14.55
N ILE A 52 -12.96 15.52 -15.01
CA ILE A 52 -12.69 15.15 -16.40
C ILE A 52 -13.56 16.11 -17.21
N ASP A 53 -12.97 17.20 -17.70
CA ASP A 53 -13.64 18.14 -18.58
C ASP A 53 -13.86 17.48 -19.95
N VAL A 54 -14.94 16.70 -20.00
CA VAL A 54 -15.44 16.03 -21.19
C VAL A 54 -15.86 17.01 -22.29
N SER A 55 -15.89 18.34 -22.04
CA SER A 55 -16.15 19.34 -23.08
C SER A 55 -15.09 19.34 -24.18
N THR A 56 -13.86 18.90 -23.87
CA THR A 56 -12.75 18.84 -24.84
C THR A 56 -12.78 17.58 -25.71
N MET A 57 -13.53 16.54 -25.31
CA MET A 57 -13.54 15.25 -26.03
C MET A 57 -14.53 15.21 -27.21
N SER A 58 -15.25 16.31 -27.51
CA SER A 58 -16.23 16.39 -28.59
C SER A 58 -15.75 17.22 -29.79
N ARG A 59 -14.58 16.90 -30.37
CA ARG A 59 -14.14 17.48 -31.67
C ARG A 59 -13.43 16.49 -32.60
N THR A 60 -13.76 15.21 -32.54
CA THR A 60 -13.24 14.24 -33.53
C THR A 60 -14.32 13.29 -34.02
N VAL A 61 -15.51 13.85 -34.25
CA VAL A 61 -16.54 13.24 -35.10
C VAL A 61 -17.15 14.36 -35.95
N GLU A 62 -16.41 14.78 -36.98
CA GLU A 62 -16.97 15.30 -38.23
C GLU A 62 -16.41 14.44 -39.38
#